data_AF-A0A9P8IIU6-F1
#
_entry.id   AF-A0A9P8IIU6-F1
#
_cell.length_a   1.000
_cell.length_b   1.000
_cell.length_c   1.000
_cell.angle_alpha   90.00
_cell.angle_beta   90.00
_cell.angle_gamma   90.00
#
_symmetry.space_group_name_H-M   'P 1'
#
loop_
_entity.id
_entity.type
_entity.pdbx_description
1 polymer ?
#
loop_
_entity_poly.entity_id
_entity_poly.type
_entity_poly.pdbx_seq_one_letter_code
_entity_poly.pdbx_strand_id
1 'polypeptide(L)'
;MAPASASAFPTSVVPLAPEDPLFGLMAAYKADDFKDKVDLGIGAYRDDNAKPWVLPVVKKADGILRSDPEMNHEYLPIAGLATFTSAAARLILGPDSPALKDKRVSKIRLLGCLIYQSFS
;
A
#
# COMPACT_ATOMS: atom_id res chain seq x y z
N MET A 1 -4.26 26.10 33.80
CA MET A 1 -3.72 25.26 32.72
C MET A 1 -2.27 25.00 33.06
N ALA A 2 -1.94 23.82 33.61
CA ALA A 2 -0.58 23.51 34.06
C ALA A 2 0.36 23.45 32.85
N PRO A 3 1.60 23.97 32.95
CA PRO A 3 2.57 23.87 31.86
C PRO A 3 2.88 22.38 31.62
N ALA A 4 2.92 21.99 30.34
CA ALA A 4 3.32 20.65 29.96
C ALA A 4 4.72 20.36 30.54
N SER A 5 4.83 19.26 31.29
CA SER A 5 6.10 18.82 31.88
C SER A 5 7.14 18.64 30.78
N ALA A 6 8.33 19.22 30.94
CA ALA A 6 9.40 19.10 29.97
C ALA A 6 9.76 17.61 29.80
N SER A 7 9.66 17.10 28.57
CA SER A 7 10.09 15.74 28.24
C SER A 7 11.56 15.56 28.64
N ALA A 8 11.87 14.44 29.31
CA ALA A 8 13.25 14.03 29.58
C ALA A 8 14.07 13.80 28.29
N PHE A 9 13.39 13.73 27.14
CA PHE A 9 13.97 13.69 25.81
C PHE A 9 13.60 14.99 25.05
N PRO A 10 14.45 16.03 25.09
CA PRO A 10 14.21 17.25 24.35
C PRO A 10 14.42 17.00 22.84
N THR A 11 13.54 17.55 22.00
CA THR A 11 13.65 17.42 20.54
C THR A 11 14.93 18.06 19.97
N SER A 12 15.61 18.91 20.74
CA SER A 12 16.88 19.53 20.36
C SER A 12 18.07 18.57 20.32
N VAL A 13 17.98 17.37 20.92
CA VAL A 13 19.06 16.37 20.89
C VAL A 13 18.85 15.27 19.86
N VAL A 14 17.72 15.30 19.13
CA VAL A 14 17.43 14.33 18.06
C VAL A 14 17.77 14.99 16.72
N PRO A 15 18.84 14.56 16.03
CA PRO A 15 19.15 15.10 14.72
C PRO A 15 18.04 14.76 13.73
N LEU A 16 17.68 15.72 12.87
CA LEU A 16 16.70 15.51 11.82
C LEU A 16 17.24 14.47 10.83
N ALA A 17 16.44 13.45 10.54
CA ALA A 17 16.78 12.48 9.50
C ALA A 17 16.87 13.19 8.14
N PRO A 18 17.79 12.79 7.25
CA PRO A 18 17.82 13.30 5.89
C PRO A 18 16.47 13.08 5.21
N GLU A 19 16.06 14.04 4.37
CA GLU A 19 14.87 13.86 3.54
C GLU A 19 15.06 12.69 2.58
N ASP A 20 13.99 11.90 2.38
CA ASP A 20 14.02 10.83 1.39
C ASP A 20 14.20 11.44 0.00
N PRO A 21 15.21 11.00 -0.78
CA PRO A 21 15.46 11.53 -2.12
C PRO A 21 14.23 11.47 -3.05
N LEU A 22 13.35 10.47 -2.87
CA LEU A 22 12.11 10.35 -3.63
C LEU A 22 11.15 11.50 -3.34
N PHE A 23 10.97 11.84 -2.07
CA PHE A 23 10.07 12.95 -1.69
C PHE A 23 10.64 14.30 -2.14
N GLY A 24 11.96 14.48 -2.05
CA GLY A 24 12.63 15.66 -2.60
C GLY A 24 12.42 15.80 -4.11
N LEU A 25 12.57 14.70 -4.87
CA LEU A 25 12.33 14.67 -6.31
C LEU A 25 10.87 14.98 -6.66
N MET A 26 9.91 14.43 -5.92
CA MET A 26 8.50 14.74 -6.10
C MET A 26 8.17 16.21 -5.84
N ALA A 27 8.79 16.82 -4.82
CA ALA A 27 8.61 18.23 -4.50
C ALA A 27 9.18 19.12 -5.61
N ALA A 28 10.39 18.81 -6.10
CA ALA A 28 11.01 19.51 -7.21
C ALA A 28 10.17 19.40 -8.50
N TYR A 29 9.69 18.20 -8.85
CA TYR A 29 8.79 18.00 -9.98
C TYR A 29 7.50 18.81 -9.86
N LYS A 30 6.91 18.92 -8.66
CA LYS A 30 5.71 19.73 -8.43
C LYS A 30 5.97 21.23 -8.57
N ALA A 31 7.13 21.70 -8.13
CA ALA A 31 7.51 23.11 -8.17
C ALA A 31 7.98 23.59 -9.56
N ASP A 32 8.30 22.68 -10.47
CA ASP A 32 8.68 23.01 -11.85
C ASP A 32 7.46 23.49 -12.66
N ASP A 33 7.51 24.69 -13.24
CA ASP A 33 6.44 25.26 -14.07
C ASP A 33 6.56 24.92 -15.57
N PHE A 34 7.56 24.12 -15.96
CA PHE A 34 7.75 23.71 -17.34
C PHE A 34 6.57 22.86 -17.83
N LYS A 35 6.00 23.24 -18.98
CA LYS A 35 4.75 22.65 -19.51
C LYS A 35 4.87 21.18 -19.90
N ASP A 36 6.05 20.74 -20.32
CA ASP A 36 6.30 19.37 -20.80
C ASP A 36 7.16 18.56 -19.80
N LYS A 37 7.06 18.87 -18.51
CA LYS A 37 7.78 18.13 -17.46
C LYS A 37 7.29 16.68 -17.36
N VAL A 38 8.20 15.75 -17.06
CA VAL A 38 7.92 14.31 -16.96
C VAL A 38 8.36 13.78 -15.60
N ASP A 39 7.46 13.08 -14.90
CA ASP A 39 7.78 12.38 -13.65
C ASP A 39 8.24 10.95 -13.95
N LEU A 40 9.52 10.67 -13.72
CA LEU A 40 10.14 9.35 -13.80
C LEU A 40 10.54 8.81 -12.41
N GLY A 41 10.21 9.54 -11.34
CA GLY A 41 10.60 9.17 -9.97
C GLY A 41 9.63 8.19 -9.34
N ILE A 42 8.33 8.35 -9.59
CA ILE A 42 7.31 7.48 -9.00
C ILE A 42 7.12 6.22 -9.85
N GLY A 43 7.52 5.07 -9.31
CA GLY A 43 7.31 3.73 -9.90
C GLY A 43 5.86 3.24 -9.90
N ALA A 44 4.89 4.11 -10.20
CA ALA A 44 3.47 3.78 -10.27
C ALA A 44 3.00 3.80 -11.73
N TYR A 45 2.20 2.81 -12.11
CA TYR A 45 1.70 2.69 -13.48
C TYR A 45 0.81 3.91 -13.87
N ARG A 46 0.95 4.34 -15.12
CA ARG A 46 0.23 5.46 -15.72
C ARG A 46 -0.38 5.04 -17.07
N ASP A 47 -1.46 5.70 -17.46
CA ASP A 47 -2.01 5.58 -18.80
C ASP A 47 -1.22 6.40 -19.83
N ASP A 48 -1.65 6.36 -21.10
CA ASP A 48 -1.03 7.08 -22.22
C ASP A 48 -1.05 8.62 -22.04
N ASN A 49 -1.82 9.14 -21.07
CA ASN A 49 -1.90 10.56 -20.75
C ASN A 49 -1.19 10.89 -19.42
N ALA A 50 -0.29 10.01 -18.96
CA ALA A 50 0.45 10.14 -17.70
C ALA A 50 -0.43 10.24 -16.44
N LYS A 51 -1.68 9.75 -16.48
CA LYS A 51 -2.61 9.75 -15.33
C LYS A 51 -2.56 8.42 -14.58
N PRO A 52 -2.83 8.40 -13.26
CA PRO A 52 -2.98 7.16 -12.50
C PRO A 52 -4.04 6.25 -13.13
N TRP A 53 -3.65 5.02 -13.45
CA TRP A 53 -4.55 4.06 -14.07
C TRP A 53 -4.98 2.97 -13.09
N VAL A 54 -6.30 2.91 -12.85
CA VAL A 54 -6.90 1.83 -12.08
C VAL A 54 -7.43 0.77 -13.05
N LEU A 55 -6.92 -0.45 -12.92
CA LEU A 55 -7.31 -1.58 -13.75
C LEU A 55 -8.85 -1.78 -13.75
N PRO A 56 -9.50 -2.01 -14.91
CA PRO A 56 -10.94 -2.23 -14.97
C PRO A 56 -11.41 -3.40 -14.09
N VAL A 57 -10.60 -4.46 -13.98
CA VAL A 57 -10.88 -5.61 -13.11
C VAL A 57 -10.87 -5.24 -11.62
N VAL A 58 -10.00 -4.31 -11.22
CA VAL A 58 -9.95 -3.81 -9.82
C VAL A 58 -11.17 -2.95 -9.53
N LYS A 59 -11.57 -2.05 -10.45
CA LYS A 59 -12.81 -1.26 -10.31
C LYS A 59 -14.04 -2.15 -10.16
N LYS A 60 -14.12 -3.23 -10.93
CA LYS A 60 -15.23 -4.19 -10.83
C LYS A 60 -15.23 -4.92 -9.49
N ALA A 61 -14.07 -5.41 -9.04
CA ALA A 61 -13.95 -6.11 -7.75
C ALA A 61 -14.33 -5.20 -6.57
N ASP A 62 -13.88 -3.95 -6.61
CA ASP A 62 -14.21 -2.91 -5.65
C ASP A 62 -15.73 -2.61 -5.62
N GLY A 63 -16.38 -2.52 -6.79
CA GLY A 63 -17.84 -2.43 -6.86
C GLY A 63 -18.57 -3.62 -6.22
N ILE A 64 -18.08 -4.85 -6.45
CA ILE A 64 -18.64 -6.06 -5.83
C ILE A 64 -18.50 -6.00 -4.30
N LEU A 65 -17.31 -5.64 -3.80
CA LEU A 65 -17.04 -5.54 -2.36
C LEU A 65 -17.91 -4.49 -1.67
N ARG A 66 -18.12 -3.32 -2.28
CA ARG A 66 -19.01 -2.28 -1.72
C ARG A 66 -20.48 -2.67 -1.72
N SER A 67 -20.90 -3.54 -2.63
CA SER A 67 -22.28 -4.02 -2.71
C SER A 67 -22.59 -5.17 -1.76
N ASP A 68 -21.58 -5.73 -1.09
CA ASP A 68 -21.74 -6.84 -0.16
C ASP A 68 -22.24 -6.33 1.21
N PRO A 69 -23.46 -6.69 1.64
CA PRO A 69 -24.02 -6.22 2.91
C PRO A 69 -23.31 -6.78 4.15
N GLU A 70 -22.55 -7.87 4.01
CA GLU A 70 -21.80 -8.49 5.12
C GLU A 70 -20.40 -7.89 5.28
N MET A 71 -20.01 -6.97 4.39
CA MET A 71 -18.71 -6.32 4.43
C MET A 71 -18.60 -5.43 5.68
N ASN A 72 -17.51 -5.61 6.41
CA ASN A 72 -17.18 -4.83 7.60
C ASN A 72 -15.69 -4.49 7.61
N HIS A 73 -15.30 -3.62 8.54
CA HIS A 73 -13.93 -3.16 8.72
C HIS A 73 -13.30 -3.72 10.01
N GLU A 74 -13.79 -4.87 10.49
CA GLU A 74 -13.24 -5.54 11.67
C GLU A 74 -11.83 -6.06 11.41
N TYR A 75 -11.11 -6.31 12.52
CA TYR A 75 -9.78 -6.87 12.45
C TYR A 75 -9.77 -8.26 11.80
N LEU A 76 -8.90 -8.43 10.82
CA LEU A 76 -8.59 -9.74 10.26
C LEU A 76 -7.74 -10.57 11.24
N PRO A 77 -7.72 -11.90 11.11
CA PRO A 77 -6.78 -12.75 11.82
C PRO A 77 -5.33 -12.31 11.59
N ILE A 78 -4.41 -12.68 12.48
CA ILE A 78 -2.97 -12.33 12.40
C ILE A 78 -2.36 -12.74 11.05
N ALA A 79 -2.77 -13.88 10.50
CA ALA A 79 -2.29 -14.35 9.19
C ALA A 79 -2.88 -13.56 7.99
N GLY A 80 -3.88 -12.71 8.22
CA GLY A 80 -4.69 -12.02 7.23
C GLY A 80 -5.90 -12.83 6.76
N LEU A 81 -6.56 -12.34 5.70
CA LEU A 81 -7.71 -13.00 5.10
C LEU A 81 -7.29 -14.28 4.36
N ALA A 82 -7.81 -15.43 4.77
CA ALA A 82 -7.41 -16.74 4.26
C ALA A 82 -7.65 -16.93 2.75
N THR A 83 -8.75 -16.37 2.23
CA THR A 83 -9.08 -16.40 0.80
C THR A 83 -8.07 -15.61 -0.01
N PHE A 84 -7.66 -14.43 0.47
CA PHE A 84 -6.62 -13.62 -0.15
C PHE A 84 -5.26 -14.32 -0.13
N THR A 85 -4.80 -14.79 1.03
CA THR A 85 -3.46 -15.40 1.14
C THR A 85 -3.37 -16.68 0.31
N SER A 86 -4.45 -17.45 0.22
CA SER A 86 -4.51 -18.65 -0.62
C SER A 86 -4.55 -18.32 -2.11
N ALA A 87 -5.31 -17.30 -2.52
CA ALA A 87 -5.31 -16.82 -3.90
C ALA A 87 -3.92 -16.28 -4.31
N ALA A 88 -3.27 -15.51 -3.43
CA ALA A 88 -1.93 -14.98 -3.66
C ALA A 88 -0.89 -16.10 -3.83
N ALA A 89 -0.93 -17.13 -2.99
CA ALA A 89 -0.01 -18.27 -3.14
C ALA A 89 -0.25 -19.05 -4.44
N ARG A 90 -1.51 -19.23 -4.86
CA ARG A 90 -1.83 -19.84 -6.16
C ARG A 90 -1.37 -18.99 -7.34
N LEU A 91 -1.44 -17.66 -7.23
CA LEU A 91 -0.97 -16.75 -8.26
C LEU A 91 0.56 -16.81 -8.40
N ILE A 92 1.29 -16.80 -7.27
CA ILE A 92 2.76 -16.79 -7.25
C ILE A 92 3.35 -18.14 -7.66
N LEU A 93 2.83 -19.25 -7.12
CA LEU A 93 3.41 -20.58 -7.30
C LEU A 93 2.79 -21.36 -8.47
N GLY A 94 1.67 -20.88 -9.01
CA GLY A 94 0.83 -21.62 -9.94
C GLY A 94 -0.11 -22.61 -9.22
N PRO A 95 -1.27 -22.92 -9.82
CA PRO A 95 -2.30 -23.75 -9.19
C PRO A 95 -1.86 -25.21 -8.97
N ASP A 96 -0.96 -25.71 -9.81
CA ASP A 96 -0.50 -27.11 -9.79
C ASP A 96 0.82 -27.34 -9.05
N SER A 97 1.32 -26.32 -8.35
CA SER A 97 2.59 -26.40 -7.63
C SER A 97 2.64 -27.59 -6.66
N PRO A 98 3.67 -28.46 -6.74
CA PRO A 98 3.87 -29.53 -5.76
C PRO A 98 3.97 -28.99 -4.33
N ALA A 99 4.53 -27.79 -4.13
CA ALA A 99 4.61 -27.18 -2.81
C ALA A 99 3.24 -26.91 -2.18
N LEU A 100 2.23 -26.57 -3.00
CA LEU A 100 0.85 -26.41 -2.52
C LEU A 100 0.21 -27.77 -2.21
N LYS A 101 0.42 -28.78 -3.06
CA LYS A 101 -0.11 -30.14 -2.89
C LYS A 101 0.47 -30.82 -1.64
N ASP A 102 1.77 -30.68 -1.43
CA ASP A 102 2.51 -31.24 -0.30
C ASP A 102 2.37 -30.41 0.99
N LYS A 103 1.56 -29.34 0.98
CA LYS A 103 1.35 -28.43 2.13
C LYS A 103 2.64 -27.79 2.69
N ARG A 104 3.60 -27.47 1.83
CA ARG A 104 4.90 -26.85 2.20
C ARG A 104 4.91 -25.32 2.13
N VAL A 105 3.75 -24.67 2.08
CA VAL A 105 3.63 -23.22 1.86
C VAL A 105 3.00 -22.53 3.07
N SER A 106 3.79 -21.68 3.74
CA SER A 106 3.34 -20.77 4.78
C SER A 106 2.97 -19.41 4.18
N LYS A 107 1.88 -18.80 4.66
CA LYS A 107 1.30 -17.59 4.07
C LYS A 107 0.93 -16.60 5.18
N ILE A 108 1.37 -15.36 5.07
CA ILE A 108 1.01 -14.27 5.97
C ILE A 108 0.85 -12.97 5.18
N ARG A 109 -0.20 -12.20 5.47
CA ARG A 109 -0.37 -10.84 4.92
C ARG A 109 0.34 -9.84 5.84
N LEU A 110 1.19 -8.98 5.27
CA LEU A 110 1.83 -7.89 6.00
C LEU A 110 0.94 -6.62 6.02
N LEU A 111 1.07 -5.80 7.06
CA LEU A 111 0.24 -4.63 7.35
C LEU A 111 0.17 -3.60 6.20
N GLY A 112 1.23 -3.49 5.39
CA GLY A 112 1.26 -2.58 4.23
C GLY A 112 0.19 -2.85 3.16
N CYS A 113 -0.47 -4.01 3.18
CA CYS A 113 -1.57 -4.35 2.27
C CYS A 113 -2.96 -3.89 2.79
N LEU A 114 -3.05 -3.35 4.01
CA LEU A 114 -4.33 -2.90 4.61
C LEU A 114 -4.74 -1.49 4.17
N ILE A 115 -3.79 -0.65 3.75
CA ILE A 115 -4.06 0.78 3.48
C ILE A 115 -5.12 0.94 2.36
N TYR A 116 -5.19 0.01 1.41
CA TYR A 116 -6.23 0.05 0.37
C TYR A 116 -7.60 -0.47 0.83
N GLN A 117 -7.70 -1.28 1.89
CA GLN A 117 -8.99 -1.79 2.39
C GLN A 117 -9.65 -0.85 3.41
N SER A 118 -8.90 0.05 4.04
CA SER A 118 -9.45 0.97 5.05
C SER A 118 -9.77 2.39 4.51
N PHE A 119 -9.35 2.72 3.30
CA PHE A 119 -9.53 4.07 2.72
C PHE A 119 -10.52 4.11 1.53
N SER A 120 -11.37 3.10 1.37
CA SER A 120 -12.53 3.17 0.47
C SER A 120 -13.83 3.39 1.24
#